data_AF-A0A317PJA6-F1
#
_entry.id   AF-A0A317PJA6-F1
#
_cell.length_a   1.000
_cell.length_b   1.000
_cell.length_c   1.000
_cell.angle_alpha   90.00
_cell.angle_beta   90.00
_cell.angle_gamma   90.00
#
_symmetry.space_group_name_H-M   'P 1'
#
loop_
_entity.id
_entity.type
_entity.pdbx_description
1 polymer ?
#
loop_
_entity_poly.entity_id
_entity_poly.type
_entity_poly.pdbx_seq_one_letter_code
_entity_poly.pdbx_strand_id
1 'polypeptide(L)'
;MWESETTRTLGIAIVVGLVVVALLVPLLRSLIKRDVEILRLNAGRADGIPFSAMFILIILGGTVLLGLLFWIFQPAQDHSSSGFGTLAGLILLGMVVFIGIMNILTLSASRIGMLDGRQPFGLPEGSVRAILTIAFIVLVGVLSSFLLTGSNNRTGYSARSILLQTVQDEKTAQDLARDIRATQGGNALVAIERVGPLGDAGAVPPVEAAGTQGDTAPTASPGPEFRIVVYPKVDNSVADDISKQTLTMVSTILAAMIGFYFATRSDAGAADPANVVRTDALKRLRELAESSKPEAALSTARSRLEEYKKRLAQASKGDAKAVAADDGSIQKWTDELAGLDATLKSAKAVGDDDNASYTASMEAARNIERVNAALPVLQKAIADKLDALPA
;
A
#
# COMPACT_ATOMS: atom_id res chain seq x y z
N MET A 1 -42.28 -15.58 17.48
CA MET A 1 -42.03 -15.50 16.02
C MET A 1 -40.66 -14.89 15.68
N TRP A 2 -39.98 -14.20 16.61
CA TRP A 2 -38.63 -13.63 16.40
C TRP A 2 -37.45 -14.63 16.54
N GLU A 3 -37.65 -15.81 17.13
CA GLU A 3 -36.57 -16.82 17.30
C GLU A 3 -36.16 -17.56 16.00
N SER A 4 -36.95 -17.49 14.93
CA SER A 4 -36.65 -18.26 13.70
C SER A 4 -35.74 -17.54 12.69
N GLU A 5 -35.58 -16.21 12.80
CA GLU A 5 -34.69 -15.46 11.90
C GLU A 5 -33.23 -15.55 12.35
N THR A 6 -32.94 -15.39 13.64
CA THR A 6 -31.57 -15.50 14.18
C THR A 6 -30.96 -16.87 13.96
N THR A 7 -31.75 -17.94 14.08
CA THR A 7 -31.29 -19.31 13.77
C THR A 7 -30.95 -19.50 12.30
N ARG A 8 -31.64 -18.80 11.38
CA ARG A 8 -31.34 -18.86 9.94
C ARG A 8 -30.07 -18.09 9.58
N THR A 9 -29.86 -16.90 10.13
CA THR A 9 -28.62 -16.12 9.88
C THR A 9 -27.40 -16.82 10.43
N LEU A 10 -27.50 -17.43 11.62
CA LEU A 10 -26.44 -18.25 12.20
C LEU A 10 -26.13 -19.46 11.31
N GLY A 11 -27.17 -20.14 10.81
CA GLY A 11 -27.03 -21.26 9.88
C GLY A 11 -26.29 -20.89 8.59
N ILE A 12 -26.62 -19.75 7.98
CA ILE A 12 -25.95 -19.28 6.77
C ILE A 12 -24.47 -18.95 7.04
N ALA A 13 -24.16 -18.27 8.15
CA ALA A 13 -22.79 -17.95 8.52
C ALA A 13 -21.93 -19.21 8.73
N ILE A 14 -22.47 -20.23 9.39
CA ILE A 14 -21.79 -21.52 9.61
C ILE A 14 -21.54 -22.23 8.27
N VAL A 15 -22.53 -22.26 7.38
CA VAL A 15 -22.38 -22.88 6.05
C VAL A 15 -21.31 -22.15 5.22
N VAL A 16 -21.31 -20.82 5.21
CA VAL A 16 -20.29 -20.03 4.50
C VAL A 16 -18.91 -20.29 5.09
N GLY A 17 -18.78 -20.32 6.41
CA GLY A 17 -17.52 -20.65 7.09
C GLY A 17 -17.00 -22.04 6.72
N LEU A 18 -17.87 -23.06 6.72
CA LEU A 18 -17.53 -24.42 6.31
C LEU A 18 -17.12 -24.51 4.84
N VAL A 19 -17.78 -23.78 3.95
CA VAL A 19 -17.42 -23.73 2.52
C VAL A 19 -16.05 -23.09 2.32
N VAL A 20 -15.76 -21.99 3.02
CA VAL A 20 -14.45 -21.33 2.97
C VAL A 20 -13.35 -22.26 3.48
N VAL A 21 -13.58 -22.95 4.60
CA VAL A 21 -12.64 -23.95 5.13
C VAL A 21 -12.45 -25.11 4.14
N ALA A 22 -13.53 -25.64 3.57
CA ALA A 22 -13.50 -26.73 2.61
C ALA A 22 -12.73 -26.37 1.32
N LEU A 23 -12.74 -25.09 0.91
CA LEU A 23 -11.96 -24.59 -0.23
C LEU A 23 -10.49 -24.32 0.14
N LEU A 24 -10.21 -23.84 1.36
CA LEU A 24 -8.86 -23.54 1.82
C LEU A 24 -8.03 -24.80 2.08
N VAL A 25 -8.62 -25.85 2.64
CA VAL A 25 -7.93 -27.12 2.98
C VAL A 25 -7.20 -27.76 1.79
N PRO A 26 -7.82 -27.99 0.62
CA PRO A 26 -7.14 -28.59 -0.52
C PRO A 26 -6.05 -27.67 -1.10
N LEU A 27 -6.25 -26.35 -1.04
CA LEU A 27 -5.25 -25.37 -1.48
C LEU A 27 -4.02 -25.37 -0.56
N LEU A 28 -4.24 -25.42 0.77
CA LEU A 28 -3.17 -25.59 1.76
C LEU A 28 -2.42 -26.91 1.54
N ARG A 29 -3.15 -28.00 1.30
CA ARG A 29 -2.57 -29.33 1.05
C ARG A 29 -1.71 -29.34 -0.22
N SER A 30 -2.13 -28.63 -1.26
CA SER A 30 -1.37 -28.48 -2.51
C SER A 30 -0.07 -27.70 -2.28
N LEU A 31 -0.12 -26.60 -1.53
CA LEU A 31 1.05 -25.79 -1.18
C LEU A 31 2.06 -26.60 -0.33
N ILE A 32 1.60 -27.24 0.75
CA ILE A 32 2.45 -28.07 1.62
C ILE A 32 3.17 -29.17 0.81
N LYS A 33 2.48 -29.81 -0.15
CA LYS A 33 3.10 -30.82 -1.01
C LYS A 33 4.24 -30.25 -1.84
N ARG A 34 4.04 -29.09 -2.49
CA ARG A 34 5.10 -28.42 -3.28
C ARG A 34 6.30 -28.05 -2.41
N ASP A 35 6.05 -27.60 -1.19
CA ASP A 35 7.11 -27.14 -0.30
C ASP A 35 7.95 -28.26 0.31
N VAL A 36 7.33 -29.40 0.61
CA VAL A 36 8.08 -30.59 1.04
C VAL A 36 9.04 -31.06 -0.05
N GLU A 37 8.65 -30.92 -1.32
CA GLU A 37 9.50 -31.24 -2.46
C GLU A 37 10.69 -30.27 -2.58
N ILE A 38 10.46 -28.96 -2.40
CA ILE A 38 11.51 -27.93 -2.41
C ILE A 38 12.44 -28.06 -1.19
N LEU A 39 11.91 -28.36 -0.01
CA LEU A 39 12.69 -28.59 1.21
C LEU A 39 13.58 -29.83 1.11
N ARG A 40 13.10 -30.90 0.46
CA ARG A 40 13.94 -32.07 0.15
C ARG A 40 15.12 -31.73 -0.74
N LEU A 41 14.97 -30.78 -1.66
CA LEU A 41 16.05 -30.34 -2.55
C LEU A 41 17.02 -29.36 -1.87
N ASN A 42 16.59 -28.63 -0.83
CA ASN A 42 17.37 -27.59 -0.14
C ASN A 42 17.87 -27.96 1.26
N ALA A 43 17.74 -29.21 1.70
CA ALA A 43 18.05 -29.66 3.06
C ALA A 43 19.52 -29.43 3.53
N GLY A 44 20.41 -28.93 2.65
CA GLY A 44 21.79 -28.57 2.99
C GLY A 44 22.05 -27.09 3.32
N ARG A 45 21.07 -26.18 3.21
CA ARG A 45 21.26 -24.73 3.44
C ARG A 45 20.51 -24.30 4.71
N ALA A 46 21.23 -24.18 5.83
CA ALA A 46 20.65 -24.24 7.18
C ALA A 46 20.00 -22.96 7.74
N ASP A 47 20.01 -21.81 7.06
CA ASP A 47 19.80 -20.53 7.78
C ASP A 47 18.50 -19.76 7.47
N GLY A 48 17.42 -20.42 7.06
CA GLY A 48 16.17 -19.70 6.77
C GLY A 48 14.88 -20.48 7.00
N ILE A 49 13.89 -19.85 7.64
CA ILE A 49 12.50 -20.33 7.68
C ILE A 49 12.00 -20.47 6.23
N PRO A 50 11.51 -21.64 5.79
CA PRO A 50 11.07 -21.82 4.41
C PRO A 50 9.95 -20.85 4.06
N PHE A 51 9.97 -20.36 2.82
CA PHE A 51 9.07 -19.30 2.34
C PHE A 51 7.59 -19.61 2.63
N SER A 52 7.23 -20.86 2.47
CA SER A 52 5.91 -21.42 2.68
C SER A 52 5.48 -21.55 4.12
N ALA A 53 6.36 -21.91 5.05
CA ALA A 53 6.00 -21.93 6.46
C ALA A 53 5.56 -20.53 6.92
N MET A 54 6.22 -19.49 6.40
CA MET A 54 5.83 -18.10 6.68
C MET A 54 4.51 -17.71 6.00
N PHE A 55 4.29 -18.13 4.76
CA PHE A 55 3.04 -17.89 4.03
C PHE A 55 1.84 -18.57 4.71
N ILE A 56 2.03 -19.80 5.17
CA ILE A 56 1.06 -20.55 5.97
C ILE A 56 0.78 -19.81 7.28
N LEU A 57 1.82 -19.32 7.97
CA LEU A 57 1.66 -18.57 9.23
C LEU A 57 0.90 -17.25 9.02
N ILE A 58 1.14 -16.55 7.91
CA ILE A 58 0.41 -15.33 7.53
C ILE A 58 -1.06 -15.64 7.24
N ILE A 59 -1.35 -16.65 6.42
CA ILE A 59 -2.74 -17.04 6.10
C ILE A 59 -3.45 -17.51 7.37
N LEU A 60 -2.80 -18.35 8.18
CA LEU A 60 -3.35 -18.84 9.44
C LEU A 60 -3.63 -17.70 10.41
N GLY A 61 -2.66 -16.80 10.61
CA GLY A 61 -2.80 -15.62 11.46
C GLY A 61 -3.90 -14.68 10.98
N GLY A 62 -3.96 -14.40 9.68
CA GLY A 62 -5.02 -13.59 9.08
C GLY A 62 -6.41 -14.22 9.22
N THR A 63 -6.52 -15.53 9.04
CA THR A 63 -7.79 -16.27 9.16
C THR A 63 -8.25 -16.30 10.61
N VAL A 64 -7.35 -16.53 11.58
CA VAL A 64 -7.66 -16.49 13.01
C VAL A 64 -8.08 -15.08 13.43
N LEU A 65 -7.38 -14.04 12.96
CA LEU A 65 -7.75 -12.64 13.23
C LEU A 65 -9.12 -12.29 12.67
N LEU A 66 -9.42 -12.70 11.43
CA LEU A 66 -10.73 -12.51 10.80
C LEU A 66 -11.84 -13.26 11.55
N GLY A 67 -11.59 -14.50 11.95
CA GLY A 67 -12.53 -15.29 12.75
C GLY A 67 -12.80 -14.66 14.11
N LEU A 68 -11.76 -14.15 14.79
CA LEU A 68 -11.89 -13.44 16.05
C LEU A 68 -12.66 -12.13 15.90
N LEU A 69 -12.36 -11.34 14.86
CA LEU A 69 -13.11 -10.12 14.55
C LEU A 69 -14.58 -10.41 14.27
N PHE A 70 -14.87 -11.43 13.48
CA PHE A 70 -16.25 -11.86 13.17
C PHE A 70 -16.98 -12.32 14.43
N TRP A 71 -16.32 -13.09 15.29
CA TRP A 71 -16.89 -13.55 16.56
C TRP A 71 -17.19 -12.38 17.51
N ILE A 72 -16.29 -11.40 17.62
CA ILE A 72 -16.52 -10.17 18.40
C ILE A 72 -17.69 -9.35 17.83
N PHE A 73 -17.90 -9.40 16.50
CA PHE A 73 -18.93 -8.61 15.82
C PHE A 73 -20.32 -9.20 15.82
N GLN A 74 -20.46 -10.52 15.90
CA GLN A 74 -21.77 -11.17 15.94
C GLN A 74 -22.72 -10.60 17.01
N PRO A 75 -22.33 -10.48 18.29
CA PRO A 75 -23.25 -9.96 19.30
C PRO A 75 -23.64 -8.48 19.09
N ALA A 76 -22.83 -7.73 18.34
CA ALA A 76 -23.13 -6.35 17.97
C ALA A 76 -24.19 -6.21 16.85
N GLN A 77 -24.48 -7.29 16.10
CA GLN A 77 -25.53 -7.30 15.09
C GLN A 77 -26.91 -7.66 15.66
N ASP A 78 -26.96 -8.49 16.70
CA ASP A 78 -28.23 -8.96 17.27
C ASP A 78 -28.98 -7.87 18.07
N HIS A 79 -28.27 -6.84 18.53
CA HIS A 79 -28.88 -5.70 19.21
C HIS A 79 -29.30 -4.66 18.17
N SER A 80 -30.46 -4.89 17.57
CA SER A 80 -31.18 -4.06 16.57
C SER A 80 -31.63 -2.69 17.08
N SER A 81 -30.91 -2.10 18.05
CA SER A 81 -30.90 -0.66 18.19
C SER A 81 -29.97 -0.11 17.10
N SER A 82 -30.50 0.72 16.20
CA SER A 82 -29.82 1.46 15.13
C SER A 82 -28.77 2.48 15.63
N GLY A 83 -28.10 2.15 16.72
CA GLY A 83 -27.23 3.02 17.48
C GLY A 83 -25.87 3.20 16.80
N PHE A 84 -25.33 4.40 17.04
CA PHE A 84 -23.96 4.82 16.78
C PHE A 84 -22.88 3.76 17.06
N GLY A 85 -23.11 2.85 18.01
CA GLY A 85 -22.19 1.76 18.36
C GLY A 85 -21.91 0.77 17.23
N THR A 86 -22.92 0.38 16.44
CA THR A 86 -22.72 -0.57 15.32
C THR A 86 -21.83 0.04 14.25
N LEU A 87 -21.98 1.34 13.99
CA LEU A 87 -21.11 2.07 13.07
C LEU A 87 -19.68 2.17 13.61
N ALA A 88 -19.52 2.66 14.84
CA ALA A 88 -18.22 2.85 15.45
C ALA A 88 -17.43 1.53 15.43
N GLY A 89 -18.13 0.42 15.71
CA GLY A 89 -17.64 -0.93 15.49
C GLY A 89 -17.17 -1.10 14.05
N LEU A 90 -18.04 -0.92 13.05
CA LEU A 90 -17.76 -1.20 11.64
C LEU A 90 -16.53 -0.44 11.11
N ILE A 91 -16.36 0.82 11.52
CA ILE A 91 -15.19 1.63 11.21
C ILE A 91 -13.94 1.03 11.87
N LEU A 92 -14.00 0.68 13.16
CA LEU A 92 -12.89 0.09 13.90
C LEU A 92 -12.47 -1.25 13.28
N LEU A 93 -13.42 -2.10 12.90
CA LEU A 93 -13.20 -3.33 12.15
C LEU A 93 -12.48 -3.07 10.82
N GLY A 94 -13.00 -2.12 10.03
CA GLY A 94 -12.38 -1.73 8.76
C GLY A 94 -10.92 -1.29 8.96
N MET A 95 -10.64 -0.54 10.02
CA MET A 95 -9.29 -0.07 10.35
C MET A 95 -8.36 -1.23 10.75
N VAL A 96 -8.83 -2.17 11.58
CA VAL A 96 -8.04 -3.35 11.98
C VAL A 96 -7.73 -4.24 10.77
N VAL A 97 -8.72 -4.51 9.92
CA VAL A 97 -8.54 -5.29 8.69
C VAL A 97 -7.55 -4.60 7.77
N PHE A 98 -7.66 -3.28 7.60
CA PHE A 98 -6.74 -2.49 6.79
C PHE A 98 -5.29 -2.56 7.31
N ILE A 99 -5.07 -2.39 8.61
CA ILE A 99 -3.75 -2.54 9.24
C ILE A 99 -3.19 -3.96 9.04
N GLY A 100 -4.04 -4.97 9.17
CA GLY A 100 -3.67 -6.37 8.92
C GLY A 100 -3.17 -6.60 7.49
N ILE A 101 -3.91 -6.10 6.50
CA ILE A 101 -3.52 -6.19 5.08
C ILE A 101 -2.20 -5.44 4.85
N MET A 102 -2.03 -4.24 5.41
CA MET A 102 -0.78 -3.47 5.30
C MET A 102 0.43 -4.21 5.86
N ASN A 103 0.30 -4.84 7.02
CA ASN A 103 1.37 -5.65 7.60
C ASN A 103 1.72 -6.85 6.70
N ILE A 104 0.72 -7.52 6.14
CA ILE A 104 0.92 -8.65 5.21
C ILE A 104 1.65 -8.20 3.94
N LEU A 105 1.28 -7.05 3.38
CA LEU A 105 1.95 -6.49 2.20
C LEU A 105 3.41 -6.11 2.50
N THR A 106 3.65 -5.48 3.66
CA THR A 106 5.00 -5.09 4.10
C THR A 106 5.90 -6.31 4.30
N LEU A 107 5.38 -7.35 4.97
CA LEU A 107 6.08 -8.62 5.14
C LEU A 107 6.34 -9.32 3.78
N SER A 108 5.35 -9.32 2.89
CA SER A 108 5.51 -9.88 1.54
C SER A 108 6.60 -9.16 0.75
N ALA A 109 6.62 -7.83 0.76
CA ALA A 109 7.63 -7.03 0.06
C ALA A 109 9.03 -7.20 0.66
N SER A 110 9.14 -7.38 1.98
CA SER A 110 10.40 -7.68 2.67
C SER A 110 11.14 -8.87 2.10
N ARG A 111 10.39 -9.89 1.73
CA ARG A 111 10.92 -11.15 1.24
C ARG A 111 11.32 -11.11 -0.24
N ILE A 112 10.73 -10.23 -1.03
CA ILE A 112 11.07 -10.07 -2.46
C ILE A 112 12.39 -9.30 -2.61
N GLY A 113 12.98 -8.79 -1.51
CA GLY A 113 14.18 -7.95 -1.56
C GLY A 113 13.91 -6.59 -2.20
N MET A 114 12.62 -6.24 -2.36
CA MET A 114 12.17 -4.92 -2.82
C MET A 114 12.11 -3.90 -1.70
N LEU A 115 12.45 -4.29 -0.46
CA LEU A 115 12.52 -3.34 0.64
C LEU A 115 13.77 -2.47 0.51
N ASP A 116 13.56 -1.20 0.17
CA ASP A 116 14.59 -0.20 0.35
C ASP A 116 14.53 0.31 1.78
N GLY A 117 15.52 -0.06 2.61
CA GLY A 117 15.61 0.42 3.99
C GLY A 117 15.73 1.94 4.13
N ARG A 118 15.95 2.67 3.02
CA ARG A 118 15.95 4.13 2.97
C ARG A 118 14.57 4.74 2.86
N GLN A 119 13.53 3.96 2.54
CA GLN A 119 12.16 4.46 2.38
C GLN A 119 11.29 4.11 3.60
N PRO A 120 10.35 5.01 4.00
CA PRO A 120 9.39 4.69 5.06
C PRO A 120 8.53 3.48 4.65
N PHE A 121 8.50 2.45 5.50
CA PHE A 121 7.92 1.11 5.26
C PHE A 121 8.65 0.24 4.22
N GLY A 122 9.76 0.73 3.67
CA GLY A 122 10.61 0.11 2.66
C GLY A 122 9.95 -0.31 1.36
N LEU A 123 8.66 -0.10 1.15
CA LEU A 123 8.01 -0.48 -0.11
C LEU A 123 8.51 0.40 -1.28
N PRO A 124 8.55 -0.12 -2.53
CA PRO A 124 8.99 0.64 -3.71
C PRO A 124 8.29 1.98 -3.87
N GLU A 125 9.03 2.96 -4.38
CA GLU A 125 8.63 4.36 -4.44
C GLU A 125 7.34 4.58 -5.24
N GLY A 126 6.18 4.48 -4.59
CA GLY A 126 4.85 4.66 -5.21
C GLY A 126 3.80 3.67 -4.72
N SER A 127 4.23 2.56 -4.15
CA SER A 127 3.32 1.57 -3.56
C SER A 127 2.71 2.06 -2.25
N VAL A 128 3.49 2.71 -1.36
CA VAL A 128 2.95 3.42 -0.19
C VAL A 128 1.88 4.43 -0.59
N ARG A 129 2.11 5.17 -1.69
CA ARG A 129 1.15 6.12 -2.26
C ARG A 129 -0.13 5.47 -2.68
N ALA A 130 -0.04 4.44 -3.50
CA ALA A 130 -1.21 3.73 -4.00
C ALA A 130 -2.03 3.17 -2.84
N ILE A 131 -1.38 2.57 -1.83
CA ILE A 131 -2.08 1.97 -0.71
C ILE A 131 -2.73 3.04 0.17
N LEU A 132 -2.04 4.13 0.49
CA LEU A 132 -2.59 5.23 1.29
C LEU A 132 -3.77 5.89 0.57
N THR A 133 -3.67 6.13 -0.74
CA THR A 133 -4.78 6.67 -1.54
C THR A 133 -5.98 5.73 -1.55
N ILE A 134 -5.76 4.42 -1.77
CA ILE A 134 -6.83 3.42 -1.72
C ILE A 134 -7.49 3.38 -0.33
N ALA A 135 -6.69 3.38 0.73
CA ALA A 135 -7.16 3.40 2.12
C ALA A 135 -8.06 4.60 2.39
N PHE A 136 -7.63 5.77 1.93
CA PHE A 136 -8.37 7.00 2.11
C PHE A 136 -9.66 7.04 1.28
N ILE A 137 -9.63 6.57 0.03
CA ILE A 137 -10.84 6.46 -0.79
C ILE A 137 -11.86 5.54 -0.11
N VAL A 138 -11.40 4.40 0.43
CA VAL A 138 -12.27 3.48 1.18
C VAL A 138 -12.82 4.15 2.43
N LEU A 139 -11.98 4.84 3.22
CA LEU A 139 -12.42 5.54 4.43
C LEU A 139 -13.46 6.63 4.13
N VAL A 140 -13.23 7.46 3.13
CA VAL A 140 -14.17 8.50 2.69
C VAL A 140 -15.46 7.88 2.13
N GLY A 141 -15.35 6.79 1.37
CA GLY A 141 -16.49 6.07 0.82
C GLY A 141 -17.36 5.45 1.91
N VAL A 142 -16.76 4.82 2.91
CA VAL A 142 -17.46 4.26 4.07
C VAL A 142 -18.09 5.36 4.91
N LEU A 143 -17.37 6.47 5.17
CA LEU A 143 -17.91 7.61 5.91
C LEU A 143 -19.09 8.27 5.17
N SER A 144 -18.96 8.48 3.85
CA SER A 144 -20.03 9.03 3.01
C SER A 144 -21.24 8.10 2.94
N SER A 145 -21.02 6.81 2.71
CA SER A 145 -22.08 5.80 2.71
C SER A 145 -22.78 5.77 4.06
N PHE A 146 -22.05 5.88 5.16
CA PHE A 146 -22.64 5.98 6.50
C PHE A 146 -23.48 7.24 6.67
N LEU A 147 -22.94 8.43 6.35
CA LEU A 147 -23.69 9.68 6.50
C LEU A 147 -24.98 9.64 5.66
N LEU A 148 -24.92 9.04 4.48
CA LEU A 148 -26.07 8.89 3.59
C LEU A 148 -27.09 7.87 4.15
N THR A 149 -26.63 6.69 4.56
CA THR A 149 -27.50 5.59 5.03
C THR A 149 -28.09 5.88 6.41
N GLY A 150 -27.35 6.55 7.30
CA GLY A 150 -27.84 7.03 8.58
C GLY A 150 -28.92 8.10 8.45
N SER A 151 -28.96 8.84 7.33
CA SER A 151 -30.05 9.79 7.05
C SER A 151 -31.37 9.08 6.71
N ASN A 152 -31.32 7.88 6.10
CA ASN A 152 -32.52 7.17 5.64
C ASN A 152 -33.39 6.61 6.78
N ASN A 153 -32.82 6.44 7.98
CA ASN A 153 -33.56 6.04 9.18
C ASN A 153 -34.12 7.23 9.98
N ARG A 154 -34.00 8.46 9.48
CA ARG A 154 -34.59 9.61 10.14
C ARG A 154 -36.09 9.62 9.85
N THR A 155 -36.90 9.35 10.87
CA THR A 155 -38.34 9.61 10.78
C THR A 155 -38.51 11.13 10.61
N GLY A 156 -39.28 11.54 9.60
CA GLY A 156 -39.55 12.97 9.37
C GLY A 156 -40.27 13.65 10.55
N TYR A 157 -40.78 12.88 11.50
CA TYR A 157 -41.53 13.32 12.66
C TYR A 157 -40.91 12.81 13.97
N SER A 158 -41.08 13.60 15.03
CA SER A 158 -40.61 13.27 16.38
C SER A 158 -41.33 12.03 16.89
N ALA A 159 -40.62 11.11 17.54
CA ALA A 159 -41.24 9.97 18.22
C ALA A 159 -42.11 10.38 19.41
N ARG A 160 -41.86 11.58 19.97
CA ARG A 160 -42.66 12.15 21.04
C ARG A 160 -43.85 12.89 20.44
N SER A 161 -45.05 12.41 20.70
CA SER A 161 -46.29 13.11 20.40
C SER A 161 -46.58 14.20 21.44
N ILE A 162 -47.26 15.25 21.00
CA ILE A 162 -47.84 16.26 21.86
C ILE A 162 -49.36 16.05 21.81
N LEU A 163 -49.95 15.78 22.97
CA LEU A 163 -51.40 15.72 23.12
C LEU A 163 -51.95 17.15 23.10
N LEU A 164 -52.75 17.48 22.09
CA LEU A 164 -53.35 18.81 22.00
C LEU A 164 -54.68 18.89 22.73
N GLN A 165 -55.58 17.96 22.42
CA GLN A 165 -56.92 17.98 22.94
C GLN A 165 -57.54 16.59 22.91
N THR A 166 -58.53 16.41 23.77
CA THR A 166 -59.31 15.20 23.90
C THR A 166 -60.78 15.51 23.67
N VAL A 167 -61.44 14.74 22.82
CA VAL A 167 -62.77 15.03 22.27
C VAL A 167 -63.63 13.76 22.32
N GLN A 168 -64.88 13.88 22.72
CA GLN A 168 -65.82 12.74 22.86
C GLN A 168 -66.52 12.37 21.54
N ASP A 169 -66.53 13.30 20.57
CA ASP A 169 -67.17 13.11 19.27
C ASP A 169 -66.13 12.94 18.15
N GLU A 170 -66.28 11.88 17.37
CA GLU A 170 -65.36 11.53 16.29
C GLU A 170 -65.36 12.58 15.19
N LYS A 171 -66.54 13.11 14.83
CA LYS A 171 -66.66 14.10 13.75
C LYS A 171 -65.94 15.39 14.14
N THR A 172 -66.13 15.85 15.37
CA THR A 172 -65.40 16.99 15.93
C THR A 172 -63.89 16.74 15.95
N ALA A 173 -63.44 15.53 16.29
CA ALA A 173 -62.01 15.18 16.25
C ALA A 173 -61.43 15.21 14.82
N GLN A 174 -62.20 14.75 13.82
CA GLN A 174 -61.80 14.79 12.41
C GLN A 174 -61.74 16.22 11.86
N ASP A 175 -62.73 17.05 12.19
CA ASP A 175 -62.77 18.46 11.77
C ASP A 175 -61.62 19.25 12.40
N LEU A 176 -61.35 19.05 13.69
CA LEU A 176 -60.23 19.68 14.38
C LEU A 176 -58.87 19.19 13.84
N ALA A 177 -58.71 17.89 13.55
CA ALA A 177 -57.50 17.38 12.93
C ALA A 177 -57.27 17.95 11.52
N ARG A 178 -58.33 18.19 10.75
CA ARG A 178 -58.27 18.85 9.44
C ARG A 178 -57.81 20.30 9.57
N ASP A 179 -58.37 21.05 10.52
CA ASP A 179 -58.02 22.45 10.76
C ASP A 179 -56.57 22.60 11.24
N ILE A 180 -56.12 21.72 12.13
CA ILE A 180 -54.72 21.67 12.59
C ILE A 180 -53.78 21.35 11.42
N ARG A 181 -54.11 20.38 10.56
CA ARG A 181 -53.30 20.06 9.37
C ARG A 181 -53.21 21.25 8.41
N ALA A 182 -54.31 21.97 8.21
CA ALA A 182 -54.34 23.16 7.36
C ALA A 182 -53.48 24.30 7.93
N THR A 183 -53.56 24.52 9.25
CA THR A 183 -52.79 25.58 9.94
C THR A 183 -51.30 25.27 10.00
N GLN A 184 -50.93 23.99 10.21
CA GLN A 184 -49.53 23.57 10.32
C GLN A 184 -48.80 23.48 8.97
N GLY A 185 -49.49 23.61 7.83
CA GLY A 185 -48.86 23.66 6.51
C GLY A 185 -47.98 22.46 6.17
N GLY A 186 -48.27 21.28 6.74
CA GLY A 186 -47.46 20.06 6.54
C GLY A 186 -46.25 19.90 7.47
N ASN A 187 -46.07 20.80 8.46
CA ASN A 187 -44.98 20.70 9.44
C ASN A 187 -45.25 19.74 10.60
N ALA A 188 -46.40 19.08 10.63
CA ALA A 188 -46.71 18.09 11.65
C ALA A 188 -47.62 16.99 11.11
N LEU A 189 -47.38 15.77 11.57
CA LEU A 189 -48.27 14.64 11.35
C LEU A 189 -49.33 14.65 12.47
N VAL A 190 -50.60 14.82 12.10
CA VAL A 190 -51.71 14.77 13.05
C VAL A 190 -52.35 13.39 12.98
N ALA A 191 -52.40 12.68 14.10
CA ALA A 191 -53.11 11.41 14.23
C ALA A 191 -54.23 11.53 15.26
N ILE A 192 -55.30 10.77 15.04
CA ILE A 192 -56.43 10.65 15.97
C ILE A 192 -56.31 9.27 16.60
N GLU A 193 -56.01 9.23 17.88
CA GLU A 193 -55.92 7.99 18.67
C GLU A 193 -57.25 7.79 19.39
N ARG A 194 -57.93 6.67 19.09
CA ARG A 194 -59.14 6.30 19.82
C ARG A 194 -58.74 5.65 21.14
N VAL A 195 -59.02 6.35 22.24
CA VAL A 195 -58.84 5.84 23.59
C VAL A 195 -60.16 5.18 23.99
N GLY A 196 -60.23 3.87 23.72
CA GLY A 196 -61.29 3.07 24.31
C GLY A 196 -61.15 3.05 25.84
N PRO A 197 -62.25 2.84 26.60
CA PRO A 197 -62.11 2.40 27.99
C PRO A 197 -61.17 1.19 27.96
N LEU A 198 -60.10 1.21 28.76
CA LEU A 198 -59.09 0.14 28.81
C LEU A 198 -59.79 -1.20 29.09
N GLY A 199 -60.23 -1.89 28.05
CA GLY A 199 -60.64 -3.28 28.10
C GLY A 199 -59.38 -4.12 28.03
N ASP A 200 -58.76 -4.35 29.18
CA ASP A 200 -58.04 -5.58 29.51
C ASP A 200 -57.17 -6.23 28.42
N ALA A 201 -56.20 -5.51 27.86
CA ALA A 201 -55.08 -6.17 27.16
C ALA A 201 -53.92 -6.56 28.11
N GLY A 202 -54.09 -6.32 29.41
CA GLY A 202 -53.09 -6.65 30.44
C GLY A 202 -53.71 -6.66 31.83
N ALA A 203 -54.73 -7.50 32.03
CA ALA A 203 -55.33 -7.72 33.34
C ALA A 203 -54.25 -8.19 34.34
N VAL A 204 -53.88 -7.32 35.28
CA VAL A 204 -53.34 -7.76 36.57
C VAL A 204 -54.48 -8.53 37.25
N PRO A 205 -54.26 -9.77 37.73
CA PRO A 205 -55.32 -10.56 38.35
C PRO A 205 -55.91 -9.82 39.56
N PRO A 206 -57.23 -9.94 39.78
CA PRO A 206 -57.92 -9.17 40.80
C PRO A 206 -57.49 -9.64 42.19
N VAL A 207 -57.07 -8.68 43.02
CA VAL A 207 -57.02 -8.90 44.47
C VAL A 207 -58.47 -8.92 44.95
N GLU A 208 -58.97 -10.11 45.30
CA GLU A 208 -60.22 -10.30 46.02
C GLU A 208 -60.19 -9.49 47.32
N ALA A 209 -60.90 -8.36 47.33
CA ALA A 209 -61.29 -7.69 48.56
C ALA A 209 -62.81 -7.65 48.62
N ALA A 210 -63.34 -8.54 49.44
CA ALA A 210 -64.75 -8.73 49.69
C ALA A 210 -65.40 -7.51 50.38
N GLY A 211 -66.63 -7.23 49.96
CA GLY A 211 -67.65 -6.57 50.78
C GLY A 211 -67.72 -5.05 50.67
N THR A 212 -68.75 -4.55 50.00
CA THR A 212 -69.94 -3.93 50.62
C THR A 212 -70.91 -3.57 49.50
N GLN A 213 -72.13 -4.10 49.58
CA GLN A 213 -73.17 -3.97 48.56
C GLN A 213 -73.97 -2.69 48.82
N GLY A 214 -73.76 -1.65 48.01
CA GLY A 214 -74.50 -0.39 48.06
C GLY A 214 -75.03 -0.04 46.67
N ASP A 215 -76.34 0.16 46.56
CA ASP A 215 -77.04 0.59 45.35
C ASP A 215 -76.52 1.96 44.86
N THR A 216 -75.68 1.95 43.82
CA THR A 216 -75.40 3.13 43.00
C THR A 216 -75.95 2.91 41.60
N ALA A 217 -76.79 3.84 41.15
CA ALA A 217 -77.39 3.85 39.81
C ALA A 217 -76.34 3.62 38.70
N PRO A 218 -76.70 2.95 37.59
CA PRO A 218 -75.78 2.71 36.48
C PRO A 218 -75.32 4.06 35.90
N THR A 219 -74.13 4.51 36.31
CA THR A 219 -73.43 5.62 35.68
C THR A 219 -73.20 5.24 34.22
N ALA A 220 -73.82 6.00 33.31
CA ALA A 220 -73.70 5.82 31.88
C ALA A 220 -72.22 5.66 31.51
N SER A 221 -71.90 4.54 30.86
CA SER A 221 -70.54 4.24 30.42
C SER A 221 -70.06 5.39 29.54
N PRO A 222 -68.97 6.10 29.89
CA PRO A 222 -68.49 7.21 29.08
C PRO A 222 -68.20 6.70 27.67
N GLY A 223 -68.65 7.47 26.68
CA GLY A 223 -68.42 7.16 25.27
C GLY A 223 -66.92 7.06 24.94
N PRO A 224 -66.57 6.54 23.74
CA PRO A 224 -65.18 6.46 23.31
C PRO A 224 -64.54 7.84 23.28
N GLU A 225 -63.40 7.99 23.93
CA GLU A 225 -62.64 9.24 23.98
C GLU A 225 -61.63 9.27 22.82
N PHE A 226 -61.56 10.36 22.06
CA PHE A 226 -60.62 10.54 20.96
C PHE A 226 -59.54 11.55 21.34
N ARG A 227 -58.26 11.14 21.24
CA ARG A 227 -57.11 12.00 21.48
C ARG A 227 -56.50 12.46 20.18
N ILE A 228 -56.30 13.75 20.06
CA ILE A 228 -55.61 14.34 18.92
C ILE A 228 -54.16 14.53 19.33
N VAL A 229 -53.29 13.74 18.71
CA VAL A 229 -51.85 13.78 18.92
C VAL A 229 -51.16 14.36 17.70
N VAL A 230 -50.17 15.20 17.96
CA VAL A 230 -49.38 15.84 16.94
C VAL A 230 -47.93 15.40 17.07
N TYR A 231 -47.39 14.89 15.98
CA TYR A 231 -45.99 14.54 15.86
C TYR A 231 -45.31 15.66 15.05
N PRO A 232 -44.58 16.58 15.70
CA PRO A 232 -43.92 17.68 15.01
C PRO A 232 -42.85 17.15 14.06
N LYS A 233 -42.68 17.81 12.90
CA LYS A 233 -41.60 17.52 11.96
C LYS A 233 -40.26 17.82 12.63
N VAL A 234 -39.32 16.88 12.59
CA VAL A 234 -37.96 17.10 13.08
C VAL A 234 -37.19 17.80 11.96
N ASP A 235 -36.71 19.01 12.23
CA ASP A 235 -35.80 19.68 11.31
C ASP A 235 -34.41 19.06 11.42
N ASN A 236 -34.02 18.33 10.38
CA ASN A 236 -32.72 17.70 10.27
C ASN A 236 -31.70 18.56 9.50
N SER A 237 -32.06 19.79 9.13
CA SER A 237 -31.21 20.72 8.37
C SER A 237 -29.83 20.91 9.00
N VAL A 238 -29.78 21.09 10.33
CA VAL A 238 -28.53 21.25 11.08
C VAL A 238 -27.65 20.01 10.96
N ALA A 239 -28.22 18.81 11.08
CA ALA A 239 -27.47 17.57 10.97
C ALA A 239 -26.96 17.34 9.53
N ASP A 240 -27.75 17.72 8.53
CA ASP A 240 -27.35 17.66 7.12
C ASP A 240 -26.22 18.64 6.81
N ASP A 241 -26.27 19.85 7.35
CA ASP A 241 -25.23 20.86 7.16
C ASP A 241 -23.93 20.48 7.87
N ILE A 242 -24.01 19.93 9.09
CA ILE A 242 -22.82 19.34 9.76
C ILE A 242 -22.24 18.20 8.93
N SER A 243 -23.08 17.34 8.35
CA SER A 243 -22.62 16.22 7.51
C SER A 243 -21.90 16.73 6.26
N LYS A 244 -22.47 17.73 5.57
CA LYS A 244 -21.85 18.38 4.41
C LYS A 244 -20.52 19.04 4.79
N GLN A 245 -20.49 19.79 5.90
CA GLN A 245 -19.28 20.47 6.37
C GLN A 245 -18.17 19.48 6.72
N THR A 246 -18.51 18.40 7.42
CA THR A 246 -17.55 17.33 7.76
C THR A 246 -17.01 16.68 6.51
N LEU A 247 -17.87 16.38 5.53
CA LEU A 247 -17.46 15.81 4.25
C LEU A 247 -16.49 16.75 3.51
N THR A 248 -16.81 18.05 3.43
CA THR A 248 -15.91 19.05 2.82
C THR A 248 -14.58 19.17 3.58
N MET A 249 -14.59 19.15 4.91
CA MET A 249 -13.37 19.21 5.72
C MET A 249 -12.48 17.98 5.49
N VAL A 250 -13.07 16.78 5.45
CA VAL A 250 -12.33 15.55 5.14
C VAL A 250 -11.79 15.57 3.71
N SER A 251 -12.57 16.04 2.73
CA SER A 251 -12.12 16.18 1.34
C SER A 251 -10.96 17.17 1.18
N THR A 252 -10.96 18.29 1.92
CA THR A 252 -9.87 19.28 1.86
C THR A 252 -8.60 18.77 2.53
N ILE A 253 -8.72 18.10 3.68
CA ILE A 253 -7.58 17.41 4.33
C ILE A 253 -7.00 16.35 3.39
N LEU A 254 -7.84 15.58 2.72
CA LEU A 254 -7.43 14.59 1.71
C LEU A 254 -6.65 15.26 0.57
N ALA A 255 -7.22 16.31 -0.04
CA ALA A 255 -6.57 17.02 -1.13
C ALA A 255 -5.22 17.61 -0.70
N ALA A 256 -5.13 18.16 0.53
CA ALA A 256 -3.90 18.68 1.10
C ALA A 256 -2.85 17.58 1.37
N MET A 257 -3.24 16.44 1.94
CA MET A 257 -2.34 15.30 2.12
C MET A 257 -1.82 14.76 0.79
N ILE A 258 -2.69 14.62 -0.20
CA ILE A 258 -2.31 14.19 -1.55
C ILE A 258 -1.35 15.22 -2.17
N GLY A 259 -1.69 16.51 -2.11
CA GLY A 259 -0.88 17.61 -2.65
C GLY A 259 0.49 17.72 -2.00
N PHE A 260 0.56 17.71 -0.67
CA PHE A 260 1.81 17.72 0.09
C PHE A 260 2.68 16.52 -0.27
N TYR A 261 2.07 15.35 -0.37
CA TYR A 261 2.79 14.14 -0.71
C TYR A 261 3.32 14.14 -2.14
N PHE A 262 2.59 14.70 -3.11
CA PHE A 262 3.13 14.94 -4.46
C PHE A 262 4.22 16.01 -4.46
N ALA A 263 4.08 17.07 -3.66
CA ALA A 263 5.05 18.15 -3.56
C ALA A 263 6.41 17.70 -3.00
N THR A 264 6.45 16.84 -1.98
CA THR A 264 7.71 16.34 -1.40
C THR A 264 8.47 15.38 -2.31
N ARG A 265 7.89 14.95 -3.44
CA ARG A 265 8.59 14.13 -4.45
C ARG A 265 9.40 14.92 -5.45
N SER A 266 9.07 16.20 -5.64
CA SER A 266 9.81 17.09 -6.54
C SER A 266 11.30 17.14 -6.18
N ASP A 267 11.61 17.02 -4.89
CA ASP A 267 12.96 17.20 -4.37
C ASP A 267 13.77 15.90 -4.27
N ALA A 268 13.12 14.73 -4.24
CA ALA A 268 13.79 13.44 -4.09
C ALA A 268 14.13 12.75 -5.42
N GLY A 269 13.40 13.07 -6.50
CA GLY A 269 13.52 12.44 -7.82
C GLY A 269 14.24 13.26 -8.88
N ALA A 270 14.56 14.54 -8.61
CA ALA A 270 15.48 15.28 -9.45
C ALA A 270 16.90 14.80 -9.14
N ALA A 271 17.25 13.60 -9.61
CA ALA A 271 18.64 13.22 -9.75
C ALA A 271 19.30 14.38 -10.50
N ASP A 272 20.20 15.09 -9.82
CA ASP A 272 20.95 16.19 -10.43
C ASP A 272 21.43 15.67 -11.78
N PRO A 273 20.99 16.25 -12.91
CA PRO A 273 21.33 15.74 -14.23
C PRO A 273 22.86 15.60 -14.38
N ALA A 274 23.65 16.38 -13.63
CA ALA A 274 25.09 16.22 -13.53
C ALA A 274 25.53 14.87 -12.94
N ASN A 275 24.84 14.34 -11.93
CA ASN A 275 25.17 13.04 -11.33
C ASN A 275 24.81 11.86 -12.24
N VAL A 276 23.71 11.93 -12.99
CA VAL A 276 23.33 10.86 -13.95
C VAL A 276 24.33 10.81 -15.11
N VAL A 277 24.71 11.96 -15.65
CA VAL A 277 25.72 12.03 -16.72
C VAL A 277 27.10 11.56 -16.22
N ARG A 278 27.43 11.82 -14.95
CA ARG A 278 28.68 11.37 -14.32
C ARG A 278 28.72 9.86 -14.11
N THR A 279 27.67 9.24 -13.57
CA THR A 279 27.62 7.79 -13.37
C THR A 279 27.67 7.02 -14.70
N ASP A 280 27.00 7.53 -15.74
CA ASP A 280 27.09 6.95 -17.09
C ASP A 280 28.50 7.09 -17.69
N ALA A 281 29.18 8.21 -17.47
CA ALA A 281 30.56 8.40 -17.93
C ALA A 281 31.52 7.43 -17.25
N LEU A 282 31.43 7.27 -15.92
CA LEU A 282 32.26 6.31 -15.17
C LEU A 282 32.01 4.87 -15.61
N LYS A 283 30.74 4.51 -15.85
CA LYS A 283 30.38 3.18 -16.34
C LYS A 283 31.01 2.88 -17.70
N ARG A 284 30.93 3.82 -18.66
CA ARG A 284 31.58 3.68 -19.99
C ARG A 284 33.09 3.56 -19.88
N LEU A 285 33.70 4.30 -18.96
CA LEU A 285 35.15 4.28 -18.72
C LEU A 285 35.58 2.90 -18.22
N ARG A 286 34.81 2.32 -17.29
CA ARG A 286 35.04 0.96 -16.77
C ARG A 286 34.86 -0.10 -17.85
N GLU A 287 33.81 0.00 -18.66
CA GLU A 287 33.57 -0.91 -19.79
C GLU A 287 34.70 -0.81 -20.85
N LEU A 288 35.19 0.39 -21.15
CA LEU A 288 36.34 0.61 -22.03
C LEU A 288 37.63 0.00 -21.45
N ALA A 289 37.88 0.19 -20.16
CA ALA A 289 39.05 -0.36 -19.48
C ALA A 289 39.03 -1.90 -19.44
N GLU A 290 37.87 -2.50 -19.20
CA GLU A 290 37.71 -3.97 -19.14
C GLU A 290 37.75 -4.61 -20.54
N SER A 291 37.12 -4.00 -21.54
CA SER A 291 37.04 -4.57 -22.89
C SER A 291 38.35 -4.53 -23.66
N SER A 292 39.17 -3.50 -23.47
CA SER A 292 40.37 -3.28 -24.29
C SER A 292 41.62 -4.01 -23.82
N LYS A 293 41.63 -4.57 -22.59
CA LYS A 293 42.79 -5.28 -21.98
C LYS A 293 44.17 -4.65 -22.31
N PRO A 294 44.35 -3.31 -22.17
CA PRO A 294 45.54 -2.62 -22.65
C PRO A 294 46.82 -3.08 -21.92
N GLU A 295 46.71 -3.59 -20.69
CA GLU A 295 47.83 -4.14 -19.92
C GLU A 295 48.43 -5.40 -20.56
N ALA A 296 47.58 -6.28 -21.08
CA ALA A 296 48.04 -7.49 -21.75
C ALA A 296 48.85 -7.12 -23.00
N ALA A 297 48.33 -6.19 -23.80
CA ALA A 297 48.97 -5.73 -25.02
C ALA A 297 50.27 -4.94 -24.72
N LEU A 298 50.33 -4.15 -23.64
CA LEU A 298 51.55 -3.46 -23.18
C LEU A 298 52.61 -4.47 -22.74
N SER A 299 52.22 -5.53 -22.02
CA SER A 299 53.14 -6.59 -21.61
C SER A 299 53.74 -7.31 -22.83
N THR A 300 52.94 -7.57 -23.86
CA THR A 300 53.39 -8.18 -25.13
C THR A 300 54.34 -7.28 -25.90
N ALA A 301 54.09 -5.97 -25.93
CA ALA A 301 54.99 -5.03 -26.60
C ALA A 301 56.35 -4.95 -25.87
N ARG A 302 56.34 -4.92 -24.52
CA ARG A 302 57.56 -4.96 -23.69
C ARG A 302 58.37 -6.24 -23.90
N SER A 303 57.72 -7.41 -23.92
CA SER A 303 58.44 -8.67 -24.12
C SER A 303 59.10 -8.76 -25.49
N ARG A 304 58.41 -8.31 -26.56
CA ARG A 304 58.99 -8.23 -27.91
C ARG A 304 60.16 -7.25 -28.00
N LEU A 305 60.08 -6.11 -27.32
CA LEU A 305 61.18 -5.15 -27.27
C LEU A 305 62.41 -5.74 -26.57
N GLU A 306 62.23 -6.44 -25.45
CA GLU A 306 63.33 -7.11 -24.76
C GLU A 306 63.94 -8.26 -25.58
N GLU A 307 63.11 -9.01 -26.32
CA GLU A 307 63.60 -10.01 -27.28
C GLU A 307 64.43 -9.37 -28.39
N TYR A 308 63.96 -8.25 -28.95
CA TYR A 308 64.68 -7.49 -29.96
C TYR A 308 66.03 -6.99 -29.45
N LYS A 309 66.08 -6.38 -28.25
CA LYS A 309 67.34 -5.96 -27.59
C LYS A 309 68.31 -7.14 -27.44
N LYS A 310 67.80 -8.31 -27.04
CA LYS A 310 68.61 -9.52 -26.86
C LYS A 310 69.19 -10.02 -28.19
N ARG A 311 68.38 -10.07 -29.26
CA ARG A 311 68.84 -10.47 -30.60
C ARG A 311 69.84 -9.47 -31.18
N LEU A 312 69.61 -8.17 -30.99
CA LEU A 312 70.54 -7.13 -31.42
C LEU A 312 71.90 -7.27 -30.70
N ALA A 313 71.90 -7.54 -29.38
CA ALA A 313 73.11 -7.78 -28.60
C ALA A 313 73.84 -9.09 -28.95
N GLN A 314 73.16 -10.04 -29.60
CA GLN A 314 73.78 -11.24 -30.14
C GLN A 314 74.41 -10.97 -31.52
N ALA A 315 73.69 -10.27 -32.40
CA ALA A 315 74.17 -9.86 -33.72
C ALA A 315 75.37 -8.90 -33.63
N SER A 316 75.38 -8.02 -32.62
CA SER A 316 76.47 -7.06 -32.36
C SER A 316 77.82 -7.69 -32.13
N LYS A 317 77.87 -8.96 -31.70
CA LYS A 317 79.13 -9.68 -31.49
C LYS A 317 79.88 -9.95 -32.81
N GLY A 318 79.21 -9.84 -33.95
CA GLY A 318 79.80 -9.99 -35.28
C GLY A 318 80.06 -8.67 -36.04
N ASP A 319 79.29 -7.61 -35.79
CA ASP A 319 79.39 -6.36 -36.57
C ASP A 319 78.93 -5.12 -35.79
N ALA A 320 79.87 -4.36 -35.22
CA ALA A 320 79.59 -3.26 -34.28
C ALA A 320 78.89 -2.04 -34.90
N LYS A 321 78.95 -1.86 -36.23
CA LYS A 321 78.37 -0.70 -36.92
C LYS A 321 76.84 -0.77 -37.08
N ALA A 322 76.26 -1.97 -37.16
CA ALA A 322 74.82 -2.16 -37.30
C ALA A 322 74.05 -1.76 -36.02
N VAL A 323 74.72 -1.83 -34.87
CA VAL A 323 74.12 -1.64 -33.53
C VAL A 323 73.87 -0.17 -33.22
N ALA A 324 74.80 0.71 -33.62
CA ALA A 324 74.72 2.14 -33.32
C ALA A 324 73.56 2.84 -34.06
N ALA A 325 73.09 2.30 -35.18
CA ALA A 325 71.99 2.87 -35.95
C ALA A 325 70.61 2.53 -35.36
N ASP A 326 70.46 1.40 -34.66
CA ASP A 326 69.17 0.97 -34.10
C ASP A 326 68.96 1.35 -32.63
N ASP A 327 70.01 1.80 -31.93
CA ASP A 327 69.93 2.25 -30.52
C ASP A 327 68.94 3.42 -30.34
N GLY A 328 68.91 4.35 -31.30
CA GLY A 328 67.94 5.46 -31.31
C GLY A 328 66.48 5.01 -31.43
N SER A 329 66.20 3.92 -32.16
CA SER A 329 64.85 3.35 -32.29
C SER A 329 64.43 2.65 -31.00
N ILE A 330 65.36 1.91 -30.37
CA ILE A 330 65.12 1.23 -29.09
C ILE A 330 64.78 2.21 -27.99
N GLN A 331 65.58 3.28 -27.85
CA GLN A 331 65.34 4.28 -26.83
C GLN A 331 63.98 4.96 -27.07
N LYS A 332 63.69 5.34 -28.32
CA LYS A 332 62.39 5.92 -28.69
C LYS A 332 61.21 5.02 -28.32
N TRP A 333 61.23 3.73 -28.67
CA TRP A 333 60.13 2.82 -28.33
C TRP A 333 60.03 2.54 -26.82
N THR A 334 61.16 2.54 -26.12
CA THR A 334 61.20 2.40 -24.66
C THR A 334 60.50 3.60 -23.99
N ASP A 335 60.81 4.81 -24.44
CA ASP A 335 60.21 6.05 -23.94
C ASP A 335 58.71 6.13 -24.29
N GLU A 336 58.33 5.74 -25.52
CA GLU A 336 56.93 5.66 -25.95
C GLU A 336 56.13 4.65 -25.09
N LEU A 337 56.66 3.45 -24.83
CA LEU A 337 56.01 2.46 -23.96
C LEU A 337 55.88 2.92 -22.51
N ALA A 338 56.88 3.64 -21.99
CA ALA A 338 56.82 4.21 -20.65
C ALA A 338 55.75 5.31 -20.55
N GLY A 339 55.64 6.17 -21.57
CA GLY A 339 54.59 7.20 -21.65
C GLY A 339 53.18 6.61 -21.72
N LEU A 340 52.99 5.54 -22.50
CA LEU A 340 51.71 4.84 -22.62
C LEU A 340 51.29 4.17 -21.30
N ASP A 341 52.23 3.57 -20.58
CA ASP A 341 51.98 2.95 -19.27
C ASP A 341 51.61 3.98 -18.19
N ALA A 342 52.32 5.12 -18.14
CA ALA A 342 51.98 6.22 -17.25
C ALA A 342 50.58 6.79 -17.55
N THR A 343 50.24 6.93 -18.83
CA THR A 343 48.93 7.38 -19.29
C THR A 343 47.82 6.41 -18.85
N LEU A 344 48.01 5.12 -19.06
CA LEU A 344 47.05 4.09 -18.64
C LEU A 344 46.86 4.07 -17.11
N LYS A 345 47.95 4.16 -16.34
CA LYS A 345 47.91 4.21 -14.88
C LYS A 345 47.14 5.42 -14.36
N SER A 346 47.33 6.59 -14.97
CA SER A 346 46.57 7.80 -14.63
C SER A 346 45.08 7.66 -14.93
N ALA A 347 44.71 7.05 -16.06
CA ALA A 347 43.32 6.83 -16.44
C ALA A 347 42.61 5.85 -15.50
N LYS A 348 43.31 4.78 -15.06
CA LYS A 348 42.77 3.85 -14.06
C LYS A 348 42.55 4.51 -12.69
N ALA A 349 43.49 5.32 -12.23
CA ALA A 349 43.34 6.04 -10.96
C ALA A 349 42.09 6.93 -10.94
N VAL A 350 41.71 7.51 -12.09
CA VAL A 350 40.46 8.26 -12.25
C VAL A 350 39.23 7.36 -12.26
N GLY A 351 39.32 6.15 -12.84
CA GLY A 351 38.22 5.18 -12.84
C GLY A 351 37.94 4.55 -11.48
N ASP A 352 38.96 4.46 -10.62
CA ASP A 352 38.86 3.93 -9.25
C ASP A 352 38.42 5.00 -8.23
N ASP A 353 38.44 6.28 -8.61
CA ASP A 353 37.96 7.38 -7.77
C ASP A 353 36.47 7.63 -8.01
N ASP A 354 35.62 7.17 -7.09
CA ASP A 354 34.17 7.43 -7.08
C ASP A 354 33.85 8.94 -7.08
N ASN A 355 34.82 9.78 -6.67
CA ASN A 355 34.72 11.23 -6.66
C ASN A 355 35.43 11.92 -7.83
N ALA A 356 35.84 11.20 -8.87
CA ALA A 356 36.39 11.79 -10.09
C ALA A 356 35.39 12.75 -10.76
N SER A 357 35.85 13.94 -11.10
CA SER A 357 35.06 14.91 -11.88
C SER A 357 34.73 14.35 -13.27
N TYR A 358 33.59 14.73 -13.84
CA TYR A 358 33.19 14.32 -15.19
C TYR A 358 34.27 14.63 -16.26
N THR A 359 34.93 15.78 -16.14
CA THR A 359 36.02 16.18 -17.04
C THR A 359 37.22 15.25 -16.92
N ALA A 360 37.60 14.85 -15.70
CA ALA A 360 38.67 13.87 -15.48
C ALA A 360 38.31 12.51 -16.09
N SER A 361 37.08 12.04 -15.91
CA SER A 361 36.60 10.79 -16.50
C SER A 361 36.65 10.82 -18.04
N MET A 362 36.21 11.91 -18.66
CA MET A 362 36.27 12.07 -20.13
C MET A 362 37.71 12.10 -20.66
N GLU A 363 38.63 12.74 -19.94
CA GLU A 363 40.04 12.77 -20.30
C GLU A 363 40.70 11.39 -20.17
N ALA A 364 40.41 10.65 -19.09
CA ALA A 364 40.86 9.29 -18.88
C ALA A 364 40.35 8.33 -19.99
N ALA A 365 39.09 8.46 -20.42
CA ALA A 365 38.55 7.68 -21.53
C ALA A 365 39.31 7.93 -22.85
N ARG A 366 39.58 9.20 -23.19
CA ARG A 366 40.37 9.57 -24.38
C ARG A 366 41.80 9.06 -24.30
N ASN A 367 42.39 9.05 -23.12
CA ASN A 367 43.73 8.54 -22.89
C ASN A 367 43.81 7.02 -23.13
N ILE A 368 42.80 6.26 -22.67
CA ILE A 368 42.70 4.82 -22.97
C ILE A 368 42.57 4.59 -24.48
N GLU A 369 41.75 5.39 -25.17
CA GLU A 369 41.59 5.29 -26.62
C GLU A 369 42.90 5.57 -27.38
N ARG A 370 43.66 6.59 -26.98
CA ARG A 370 44.99 6.88 -27.53
C ARG A 370 45.97 5.73 -27.32
N VAL A 371 45.95 5.11 -26.14
CA VAL A 371 46.80 3.94 -25.84
C VAL A 371 46.44 2.78 -26.75
N ASN A 372 45.14 2.48 -26.89
CA ASN A 372 44.65 1.42 -27.76
C ASN A 372 44.96 1.64 -29.25
N ALA A 373 44.99 2.89 -29.71
CA ALA A 373 45.36 3.23 -31.08
C ALA A 373 46.88 3.15 -31.33
N ALA A 374 47.69 3.55 -30.36
CA ALA A 374 49.15 3.59 -30.49
C ALA A 374 49.80 2.20 -30.40
N LEU A 375 49.26 1.32 -29.55
CA LEU A 375 49.87 0.02 -29.26
C LEU A 375 50.07 -0.88 -30.49
N PRO A 376 49.06 -1.09 -31.35
CA PRO A 376 49.21 -1.95 -32.52
C PRO A 376 50.27 -1.43 -33.50
N VAL A 377 50.40 -0.11 -33.65
CA VAL A 377 51.41 0.52 -34.51
C VAL A 377 52.81 0.23 -33.98
N LEU A 378 53.01 0.40 -32.68
CA LEU A 378 54.29 0.15 -32.03
C LEU A 378 54.66 -1.35 -32.04
N GLN A 379 53.70 -2.23 -31.75
CA GLN A 379 53.89 -3.68 -31.82
C GLN A 379 54.29 -4.15 -33.22
N LYS A 380 53.70 -3.55 -34.26
CA LYS A 380 54.07 -3.82 -35.65
C LYS A 380 55.48 -3.33 -35.96
N ALA A 381 55.82 -2.10 -35.58
CA ALA A 381 57.16 -1.54 -35.81
C ALA A 381 58.27 -2.38 -35.14
N ILE A 382 58.04 -2.86 -33.92
CA ILE A 382 58.97 -3.76 -33.22
C ILE A 382 59.06 -5.12 -33.94
N ALA A 383 57.92 -5.68 -34.37
CA ALA A 383 57.89 -6.96 -35.07
C ALA A 383 58.62 -6.91 -36.42
N ASP A 384 58.34 -5.90 -37.24
CA ASP A 384 58.99 -5.70 -38.55
C ASP A 384 60.52 -5.61 -38.40
N LYS A 385 60.99 -5.00 -37.31
CA LYS A 385 62.41 -4.87 -36.98
C LYS A 385 63.02 -6.15 -36.40
N LEU A 386 62.25 -6.90 -35.62
CA LEU A 386 62.64 -8.20 -35.09
C LEU A 386 62.82 -9.24 -36.21
N ASP A 387 61.93 -9.22 -37.21
CA ASP A 387 61.95 -10.12 -38.36
C ASP A 387 63.09 -9.78 -39.35
N ALA A 388 63.54 -8.52 -39.37
CA ALA A 388 64.68 -8.09 -40.17
C ALA A 388 66.03 -8.54 -39.59
N LEU A 389 66.07 -8.97 -38.33
CA LEU A 389 67.29 -9.51 -37.72
C LEU A 389 67.51 -10.96 -38.17
N PRO A 390 68.77 -11.36 -38.45
CA PRO A 390 69.09 -12.76 -38.77
C PRO A 390 68.69 -13.68 -37.61
N ALA A 391 68.15 -14.85 -37.97
CA ALA A 391 67.57 -15.84 -37.05
C ALA A 391 68.59 -16.46 -36.09
#